data_AF-R6HBG4-F1
#
_entry.id   AF-R6HBG4-F1
#
_cell.length_a   1.000
_cell.length_b   1.000
_cell.length_c   1.000
_cell.angle_alpha   90.00
_cell.angle_beta   90.00
_cell.angle_gamma   90.00
#
_symmetry.space_group_name_H-M   'P 1'
#
loop_
_entity.id
_entity.type
_entity.pdbx_description
1 polymer ?
#
loop_
_entity_poly.entity_id
_entity_poly.type
_entity_poly.pdbx_seq_one_letter_code
_entity_poly.pdbx_strand_id
1 'polypeptide(L)'
;MTMGERLRRAREEAGLSQRQVCGDQITRNQLSQLEHDRVGPSVETLRYLAGQLGRPVSYFLDETPSNLLALQEARIRADPGEALRALEGYQPDGSAYDDLAALLESILCLAASDQAAAEGRLPYARSLAARGREALTRCAFPAGDLVQGALLREAELAGGPDFLPAAKAWVRDRETVLLARLSLAQDCPARALALLEGVPDQSLLQGQALYRLGRYQEALELLRCAEVQATPEEAPPIWQLLEACCRESGDYRGAYEYAAKLRPPAGP
;
A
#
# COMPACT_ATOMS: atom_id res chain seq x y z
N MET A 1 8.25 -26.24 -7.53
CA MET A 1 9.03 -26.57 -8.74
C MET A 1 10.44 -26.19 -8.39
N THR A 2 11.41 -27.09 -8.49
CA THR A 2 12.77 -26.80 -8.02
C THR A 2 13.47 -25.79 -8.94
N MET A 3 14.56 -25.18 -8.46
CA MET A 3 15.39 -24.29 -9.28
C MET A 3 15.93 -25.02 -10.52
N GLY A 4 16.36 -26.29 -10.38
CA GLY A 4 16.79 -27.13 -11.48
C GLY A 4 15.68 -27.40 -12.50
N GLU A 5 14.46 -27.68 -12.05
CA GLU A 5 13.29 -27.83 -12.91
C GLU A 5 12.98 -26.53 -13.67
N ARG A 6 13.12 -25.36 -13.02
CA ARG A 6 12.90 -24.05 -13.66
C ARG A 6 13.95 -23.71 -14.71
N LEU A 7 15.22 -24.04 -14.45
CA LEU A 7 16.30 -23.94 -15.44
C LEU A 7 15.98 -24.79 -16.67
N ARG A 8 15.64 -26.06 -16.44
CA ARG A 8 15.30 -27.00 -17.51
C ARG A 8 14.12 -26.52 -18.34
N ARG A 9 13.04 -26.07 -17.68
CA ARG A 9 11.85 -25.54 -18.34
C ARG A 9 12.16 -24.29 -19.16
N ALA A 10 12.87 -23.31 -18.60
CA ALA A 10 13.23 -22.09 -19.33
C ALA A 10 14.10 -22.39 -20.55
N ARG A 11 15.02 -23.37 -20.44
CA ARG A 11 15.81 -23.85 -21.57
C ARG A 11 14.95 -24.49 -22.65
N GLU A 12 14.01 -25.36 -22.26
CA GLU A 12 13.11 -26.04 -23.19
C GLU A 12 12.15 -25.06 -23.88
N GLU A 13 11.63 -24.05 -23.15
CA GLU A 13 10.82 -22.95 -23.70
C GLU A 13 11.60 -22.11 -24.72
N ALA A 14 12.89 -21.88 -24.47
CA ALA A 14 13.79 -21.19 -25.40
C ALA A 14 14.24 -22.07 -26.59
N GLY A 15 13.88 -23.35 -26.60
CA GLY A 15 14.29 -24.30 -27.65
C GLY A 15 15.80 -24.58 -27.67
N LEU A 16 16.51 -24.33 -26.56
CA LEU A 16 17.97 -24.44 -26.49
C LEU A 16 18.42 -25.82 -25.99
N SER A 17 19.50 -26.34 -26.55
CA SER A 17 20.22 -27.48 -25.99
C SER A 17 21.09 -27.04 -24.80
N GLN A 18 21.41 -27.97 -23.91
CA GLN A 18 22.31 -27.68 -22.77
C GLN A 18 23.64 -27.06 -23.23
N ARG A 19 24.21 -27.54 -24.35
CA ARG A 19 25.47 -26.98 -24.90
C ARG A 19 25.34 -25.52 -25.32
N GLN A 20 24.18 -25.13 -25.86
CA GLN A 20 23.94 -23.75 -26.27
C GLN A 20 23.81 -22.81 -25.07
N VAL A 21 23.21 -23.28 -23.97
CA VAL A 21 23.09 -22.48 -22.73
C VAL A 21 24.41 -22.40 -21.97
N CYS A 22 25.25 -23.42 -22.05
CA CYS A 22 26.53 -23.48 -21.34
C CYS A 22 27.57 -22.46 -21.82
N GLY A 23 27.62 -22.20 -23.12
CA GLY A 23 28.68 -21.41 -23.76
C GLY A 23 30.08 -21.84 -23.29
N ASP A 24 30.92 -20.85 -22.98
CA ASP A 24 32.30 -21.07 -22.47
C ASP A 24 32.42 -20.93 -20.94
N GLN A 25 31.33 -20.56 -20.25
CA GLN A 25 31.36 -20.20 -18.83
C GLN A 25 31.09 -21.39 -17.90
N ILE A 26 30.30 -22.38 -18.36
CA ILE A 26 30.01 -23.59 -17.59
C ILE A 26 30.06 -24.83 -18.48
N THR A 27 30.29 -26.00 -17.89
CA THR A 27 30.28 -27.26 -18.63
C THR A 27 28.87 -27.85 -18.75
N ARG A 28 28.63 -28.65 -19.79
CA ARG A 28 27.37 -29.42 -19.94
C ARG A 28 27.07 -30.28 -18.70
N ASN A 29 28.10 -30.88 -18.11
CA ASN A 29 27.94 -31.72 -16.92
C ASN A 29 27.47 -30.88 -15.71
N GLN A 30 28.05 -29.70 -15.52
CA GLN A 30 27.59 -28.76 -14.48
C GLN A 30 26.13 -28.34 -14.71
N LEU A 31 25.76 -27.92 -15.93
CA LEU A 31 24.37 -27.58 -16.24
C LEU A 31 23.42 -28.77 -16.02
N SER A 32 23.81 -29.98 -16.40
CA SER A 32 23.02 -31.18 -16.15
C SER A 32 22.86 -31.48 -14.66
N GLN A 33 23.87 -31.21 -13.83
CA GLN A 33 23.77 -31.37 -12.37
C GLN A 33 22.87 -30.30 -11.75
N LEU A 34 22.92 -29.07 -12.26
CA LEU A 34 22.03 -27.97 -11.85
C LEU A 34 20.56 -28.28 -12.21
N GLU A 35 20.28 -28.72 -13.43
CA GLU A 35 18.92 -29.06 -13.90
C GLU A 35 18.27 -30.24 -13.16
N HIS A 36 19.07 -31.06 -12.45
CA HIS A 36 18.58 -32.18 -11.63
C HIS A 36 18.80 -31.95 -10.13
N ASP A 37 19.03 -30.69 -9.71
CA ASP A 37 19.21 -30.27 -8.31
C ASP A 37 20.30 -31.04 -7.54
N ARG A 38 21.28 -31.61 -8.25
CA ARG A 38 22.39 -32.37 -7.63
C ARG A 38 23.44 -31.45 -7.01
N VAL A 39 23.57 -30.24 -7.54
CA VAL A 39 24.52 -29.21 -7.12
C VAL A 39 23.82 -27.86 -7.21
N GLY A 40 24.13 -26.93 -6.29
CA GLY A 40 23.63 -25.55 -6.33
C GLY A 40 24.53 -24.64 -7.18
N PRO A 41 23.98 -23.63 -7.87
CA PRO A 41 24.77 -22.67 -8.65
C PRO A 41 25.41 -21.64 -7.73
N SER A 42 26.58 -21.11 -8.12
CA SER A 42 27.08 -19.86 -7.56
C SER A 42 26.23 -18.68 -8.08
N VAL A 43 26.30 -17.53 -7.41
CA VAL A 43 25.63 -16.29 -7.84
C VAL A 43 26.08 -15.86 -9.25
N GLU A 44 27.35 -16.10 -9.58
CA GLU A 44 27.92 -15.81 -10.89
C GLU A 44 27.35 -16.74 -11.97
N THR A 45 27.33 -18.05 -11.71
CA THR A 45 26.74 -19.05 -12.61
C THR A 45 25.25 -18.79 -12.85
N LEU A 46 24.51 -18.42 -11.80
CA LEU A 46 23.08 -18.16 -11.92
C LEU A 46 22.78 -16.90 -12.74
N ARG A 47 23.55 -15.81 -12.56
CA ARG A 47 23.44 -14.61 -13.40
C ARG A 47 23.75 -14.89 -14.87
N TYR A 48 24.78 -15.70 -15.13
CA TYR A 48 25.12 -16.11 -16.48
C TYR A 48 23.96 -16.87 -17.15
N LEU A 49 23.42 -17.89 -16.48
CA LEU A 49 22.29 -18.68 -16.97
C LEU A 49 21.03 -17.84 -17.19
N ALA A 50 20.75 -16.92 -16.28
CA ALA A 50 19.64 -15.97 -16.39
C ALA A 50 19.75 -15.10 -17.66
N GLY A 51 20.95 -14.59 -17.94
CA GLY A 51 21.23 -13.84 -19.16
C GLY A 51 21.04 -14.67 -20.43
N GLN A 52 21.51 -15.91 -20.47
CA GLN A 52 21.35 -16.80 -21.63
C GLN A 52 19.90 -17.20 -21.90
N LEU A 53 19.11 -17.35 -20.84
CA LEU A 53 17.71 -17.79 -20.91
C LEU A 53 16.72 -16.62 -21.01
N GLY A 54 17.21 -15.37 -20.98
CA GLY A 54 16.36 -14.17 -21.06
C GLY A 54 15.36 -14.06 -19.90
N ARG A 55 15.70 -14.59 -18.72
CA ARG A 55 14.86 -14.55 -17.51
C ARG A 55 15.61 -13.81 -16.41
N PRO A 56 14.93 -13.04 -15.54
CA PRO A 56 15.58 -12.43 -14.38
C PRO A 56 16.05 -13.52 -13.41
N VAL A 57 17.12 -13.25 -12.64
CA VAL A 57 17.65 -14.20 -11.64
C VAL A 57 16.57 -14.66 -10.64
N SER A 58 15.66 -13.76 -10.28
CA SER A 58 14.52 -14.03 -9.40
C SER A 58 13.57 -15.12 -9.92
N TYR A 59 13.53 -15.38 -11.22
CA TYR A 59 12.74 -16.47 -11.79
C TYR A 59 13.24 -17.85 -11.33
N PHE A 60 14.55 -18.03 -11.18
CA PHE A 60 15.14 -19.34 -10.85
C PHE A 60 15.24 -19.60 -9.34
N LEU A 61 15.28 -18.54 -8.53
CA LEU A 61 15.38 -18.64 -7.08
C LEU A 61 14.00 -18.95 -6.45
N ASP A 62 13.42 -20.13 -6.70
CA ASP A 62 12.08 -20.50 -6.18
C ASP A 62 12.01 -20.72 -4.66
N GLU A 63 12.31 -19.69 -3.91
CA GLU A 63 11.56 -19.42 -2.71
C GLU A 63 10.74 -18.18 -3.08
N THR A 64 9.41 -18.31 -3.12
CA THR A 64 8.62 -17.11 -2.86
C THR A 64 9.16 -16.60 -1.53
N PRO A 65 9.86 -15.46 -1.47
CA PRO A 65 10.52 -15.03 -0.24
C PRO A 65 9.49 -15.13 0.86
N SER A 66 9.85 -15.71 2.02
CA SER A 66 8.93 -16.05 3.11
C SER A 66 7.89 -14.94 3.38
N ASN A 67 8.33 -13.69 3.24
CA ASN A 67 7.54 -12.47 3.27
C ASN A 67 6.41 -12.39 2.23
N LEU A 68 6.70 -12.64 0.95
CA LEU A 68 5.68 -12.69 -0.11
C LEU A 68 4.69 -13.84 0.10
N LEU A 69 5.14 -14.99 0.64
CA LEU A 69 4.24 -16.09 0.97
C LEU A 69 3.30 -15.68 2.11
N ALA A 70 3.83 -15.12 3.20
CA ALA A 70 3.05 -14.60 4.32
C ALA A 70 1.99 -13.58 3.87
N LEU A 71 2.36 -12.64 2.98
CA LEU A 71 1.44 -11.66 2.40
C LEU A 71 0.34 -12.30 1.55
N GLN A 72 0.67 -13.28 0.71
CA GLN A 72 -0.31 -14.00 -0.11
C GLN A 72 -1.27 -14.80 0.76
N GLU A 73 -0.73 -15.49 1.75
CA GLU A 73 -1.45 -16.29 2.71
C GLU A 73 -2.42 -15.47 3.56
N ALA A 74 -2.01 -14.29 4.01
CA ALA A 74 -2.88 -13.36 4.72
C ALA A 74 -4.01 -12.85 3.82
N ARG A 75 -3.73 -12.61 2.53
CA ARG A 75 -4.71 -12.06 1.58
C ARG A 75 -5.84 -13.01 1.22
N ILE A 76 -5.61 -14.32 1.23
CA ILE A 76 -6.63 -15.32 0.82
C ILE A 76 -7.54 -15.74 1.97
N ARG A 77 -7.19 -15.41 3.22
CA ARG A 77 -7.97 -15.79 4.40
C ARG A 77 -9.11 -14.80 4.61
N ALA A 78 -10.32 -15.33 4.84
CA ALA A 78 -11.52 -14.53 5.07
C ALA A 78 -11.64 -14.05 6.52
N ASP A 79 -11.19 -14.86 7.48
CA ASP A 79 -11.17 -14.47 8.90
C ASP A 79 -9.95 -13.58 9.19
N PRO A 80 -10.15 -12.37 9.75
CA PRO A 80 -9.06 -11.43 9.98
C PRO A 80 -8.06 -11.93 11.04
N GLY A 81 -8.49 -12.75 12.01
CA GLY A 81 -7.61 -13.35 13.01
C GLY A 81 -6.73 -14.45 12.44
N GLU A 82 -7.23 -15.26 11.50
CA GLU A 82 -6.43 -16.22 10.75
C GLU A 82 -5.47 -15.52 9.78
N ALA A 83 -5.92 -14.45 9.12
CA ALA A 83 -5.08 -13.63 8.24
C ALA A 83 -3.92 -12.96 9.02
N LEU A 84 -4.18 -12.47 10.25
CA LEU A 84 -3.12 -11.96 11.13
C LEU A 84 -2.09 -13.02 11.49
N ARG A 85 -2.54 -14.24 11.81
CA ARG A 85 -1.64 -15.36 12.11
C ARG A 85 -0.75 -15.72 10.91
N ALA A 86 -1.28 -15.61 9.70
CA ALA A 86 -0.50 -15.81 8.48
C ALA A 86 0.62 -14.76 8.30
N LEU A 87 0.42 -13.54 8.78
CA LEU A 87 1.44 -12.48 8.75
C LEU A 87 2.52 -12.62 9.82
N GLU A 88 2.36 -13.45 10.86
CA GLU A 88 3.37 -13.62 11.92
C GLU A 88 4.71 -14.16 11.38
N GLY A 89 4.68 -14.84 10.24
CA GLY A 89 5.88 -15.32 9.54
C GLY A 89 6.61 -14.24 8.72
N TYR A 90 6.07 -13.03 8.59
CA TYR A 90 6.70 -11.93 7.86
C TYR A 90 7.88 -11.35 8.67
N GLN A 91 9.05 -11.26 8.06
CA GLN A 91 10.28 -10.74 8.66
C GLN A 91 10.77 -9.52 7.87
N PRO A 92 10.69 -8.29 8.42
CA PRO A 92 11.10 -7.09 7.71
C PRO A 92 12.53 -7.18 7.17
N ASP A 93 12.71 -6.93 5.88
CA ASP A 93 13.99 -7.03 5.18
C ASP A 93 14.44 -5.71 4.54
N GLY A 94 13.72 -4.61 4.81
CA GLY A 94 13.94 -3.28 4.24
C GLY A 94 13.38 -3.12 2.83
N SER A 95 12.61 -4.09 2.33
CA SER A 95 11.97 -4.00 1.02
C SER A 95 10.71 -3.11 1.05
N ALA A 96 10.26 -2.70 -0.14
CA ALA A 96 8.98 -1.99 -0.29
C ALA A 96 7.76 -2.82 0.17
N TYR A 97 7.92 -4.12 0.44
CA TYR A 97 6.86 -4.96 0.97
C TYR A 97 6.66 -4.80 2.48
N ASP A 98 7.62 -4.20 3.21
CA ASP A 98 7.50 -3.95 4.65
C ASP A 98 6.38 -2.95 4.95
N ASP A 99 6.27 -1.90 4.13
CA ASP A 99 5.16 -0.95 4.19
C ASP A 99 3.82 -1.64 3.90
N LEU A 100 3.79 -2.52 2.88
CA LEU A 100 2.58 -3.27 2.54
C LEU A 100 2.16 -4.22 3.68
N ALA A 101 3.12 -4.87 4.33
CA ALA A 101 2.87 -5.75 5.47
C ALA A 101 2.33 -4.96 6.67
N ALA A 102 2.91 -3.80 6.97
CA ALA A 102 2.47 -2.90 8.02
C ALA A 102 1.03 -2.39 7.79
N LEU A 103 0.72 -1.98 6.55
CA LEU A 103 -0.63 -1.55 6.18
C LEU A 103 -1.65 -2.68 6.29
N LEU A 104 -1.29 -3.86 5.77
CA LEU A 104 -2.16 -5.04 5.83
C LEU A 104 -2.40 -5.50 7.28
N GLU A 105 -1.36 -5.53 8.11
CA GLU A 105 -1.48 -5.83 9.54
C GLU A 105 -2.43 -4.84 10.24
N SER A 106 -2.32 -3.55 9.95
CA SER A 106 -3.22 -2.53 10.52
C SER A 106 -4.68 -2.76 10.15
N ILE A 107 -4.96 -3.01 8.86
CA ILE A 107 -6.32 -3.30 8.36
C ILE A 107 -6.90 -4.55 9.04
N LEU A 108 -6.11 -5.62 9.11
CA LEU A 108 -6.56 -6.87 9.72
C LEU A 108 -6.75 -6.74 11.23
N CYS A 109 -5.91 -5.96 11.92
CA CYS A 109 -6.07 -5.64 13.33
C CYS A 109 -7.36 -4.87 13.61
N LEU A 110 -7.71 -3.91 12.76
CA LEU A 110 -8.98 -3.18 12.86
C LEU A 110 -10.18 -4.12 12.66
N ALA A 111 -10.17 -4.94 11.60
CA ALA A 111 -11.23 -5.90 11.33
C ALA A 111 -11.40 -6.95 12.45
N ALA A 112 -10.28 -7.48 12.97
CA ALA A 112 -10.31 -8.41 14.09
C ALA A 112 -10.77 -7.73 15.39
N SER A 113 -10.44 -6.45 15.59
CA SER A 113 -10.95 -5.64 16.71
C SER A 113 -12.46 -5.46 16.61
N ASP A 114 -12.99 -5.18 15.42
CA ASP A 114 -14.42 -5.07 15.13
C ASP A 114 -15.17 -6.35 15.53
N GLN A 115 -14.69 -7.50 15.06
CA GLN A 115 -15.25 -8.81 15.39
C GLN A 115 -15.17 -9.13 16.89
N ALA A 116 -14.01 -8.91 17.51
CA ALA A 116 -13.82 -9.18 18.94
C ALA A 116 -14.76 -8.34 19.83
N ALA A 117 -15.01 -7.08 19.49
CA ALA A 117 -15.96 -6.27 20.26
C ALA A 117 -17.42 -6.68 20.03
N ALA A 118 -17.77 -7.08 18.80
CA ALA A 118 -19.11 -7.62 18.50
C ALA A 118 -19.41 -8.88 19.33
N GLU A 119 -18.38 -9.67 19.65
CA GLU A 119 -18.45 -10.83 20.54
C GLU A 119 -18.31 -10.49 22.04
N GLY A 120 -18.22 -9.19 22.39
CA GLY A 120 -18.11 -8.73 23.77
C GLY A 120 -16.70 -8.87 24.39
N ARG A 121 -15.69 -9.27 23.61
CA ARG A 121 -14.29 -9.45 24.05
C ARG A 121 -13.52 -8.11 24.05
N LEU A 122 -14.03 -7.11 24.77
CA LEU A 122 -13.53 -5.73 24.74
C LEU A 122 -12.03 -5.56 25.05
N PRO A 123 -11.43 -6.24 26.06
CA PRO A 123 -9.99 -6.11 26.31
C PRO A 123 -9.14 -6.61 25.14
N TYR A 124 -9.59 -7.69 24.49
CA TYR A 124 -8.91 -8.25 23.32
C TYR A 124 -9.08 -7.32 22.09
N ALA A 125 -10.27 -6.78 21.87
CA ALA A 125 -10.51 -5.78 20.83
C ALA A 125 -9.59 -4.54 20.97
N ARG A 126 -9.35 -4.08 22.21
CA ARG A 126 -8.43 -2.96 22.49
C ARG A 126 -6.99 -3.32 22.12
N SER A 127 -6.55 -4.51 22.51
CA SER A 127 -5.20 -4.98 22.19
C SER A 127 -4.94 -5.05 20.68
N LEU A 128 -5.97 -5.44 19.91
CA LEU A 128 -5.91 -5.49 18.45
C LEU A 128 -5.87 -4.08 17.84
N ALA A 129 -6.69 -3.15 18.33
CA ALA A 129 -6.66 -1.76 17.85
C ALA A 129 -5.28 -1.10 18.09
N ALA A 130 -4.70 -1.33 19.28
CA ALA A 130 -3.36 -0.84 19.61
C ALA A 130 -2.26 -1.45 18.73
N ARG A 131 -2.32 -2.77 18.49
CA ARG A 131 -1.41 -3.44 17.56
C ARG A 131 -1.52 -2.85 16.15
N GLY A 132 -2.73 -2.59 15.67
CA GLY A 132 -2.97 -1.99 14.36
C GLY A 132 -2.40 -0.58 14.22
N ARG A 133 -2.44 0.21 15.30
CA ARG A 133 -1.80 1.54 15.35
C ARG A 133 -0.28 1.44 15.37
N GLU A 134 0.28 0.52 16.16
CA GLU A 134 1.72 0.25 16.20
C GLU A 134 2.26 -0.25 14.85
N ALA A 135 1.48 -1.02 14.09
CA ALA A 135 1.86 -1.43 12.75
C ALA A 135 2.07 -0.23 11.82
N LEU A 136 1.22 0.80 11.92
CA LEU A 136 1.33 2.00 11.08
C LEU A 136 2.57 2.84 11.38
N THR A 137 3.16 2.76 12.58
CA THR A 137 4.41 3.46 12.88
C THR A 137 5.63 2.82 12.21
N ARG A 138 5.51 1.55 11.78
CA ARG A 138 6.51 0.86 10.96
C ARG A 138 6.39 1.18 9.47
N CYS A 139 5.30 1.81 9.05
CA CYS A 139 5.11 2.21 7.67
C CYS A 139 5.72 3.59 7.44
N ALA A 140 6.51 3.75 6.37
CA ALA A 140 7.07 5.04 5.96
C ALA A 140 5.99 6.03 5.50
N PHE A 141 4.88 5.51 4.94
CA PHE A 141 3.77 6.30 4.41
C PHE A 141 2.41 5.74 4.86
N PRO A 142 2.05 5.87 6.15
CA PRO A 142 0.79 5.35 6.65
C PRO A 142 -0.37 6.16 6.06
N ALA A 143 -1.40 5.48 5.57
CA ALA A 143 -2.60 6.17 5.10
C ALA A 143 -3.27 6.88 6.28
N GLY A 144 -3.49 8.20 6.20
CA GLY A 144 -4.05 9.01 7.29
C GLY A 144 -5.37 8.45 7.85
N ASP A 145 -6.18 7.81 7.00
CA ASP A 145 -7.42 7.14 7.42
C ASP A 145 -7.22 5.91 8.28
N LEU A 146 -6.16 5.14 8.02
CA LEU A 146 -5.87 3.95 8.83
C LEU A 146 -5.37 4.38 10.21
N VAL A 147 -4.56 5.45 10.26
CA VAL A 147 -4.09 6.04 11.52
C VAL A 147 -5.27 6.55 12.33
N GLN A 148 -6.14 7.34 11.71
CA GLN A 148 -7.35 7.83 12.37
C GLN A 148 -8.27 6.67 12.75
N GLY A 149 -8.56 5.73 11.86
CA GLY A 149 -9.41 4.58 12.13
C GLY A 149 -8.95 3.75 13.33
N ALA A 150 -7.63 3.54 13.49
CA ALA A 150 -7.07 2.86 14.66
C ALA A 150 -7.26 3.66 15.95
N LEU A 151 -7.07 4.99 15.92
CA LEU A 151 -7.29 5.87 17.07
C LEU A 151 -8.77 5.95 17.47
N LEU A 152 -9.68 6.05 16.50
CA LEU A 152 -11.13 6.02 16.75
C LEU A 152 -11.52 4.69 17.37
N ARG A 153 -10.96 3.58 16.88
CA ARG A 153 -11.24 2.25 17.43
C ARG A 153 -10.73 2.08 18.86
N GLU A 154 -9.52 2.57 19.17
CA GLU A 154 -9.03 2.61 20.54
C GLU A 154 -9.95 3.46 21.45
N ALA A 155 -10.42 4.60 20.95
CA ALA A 155 -11.31 5.51 21.67
C ALA A 155 -12.71 4.92 21.92
N GLU A 156 -13.32 4.26 20.93
CA GLU A 156 -14.61 3.53 21.08
C GLU A 156 -14.55 2.50 22.20
N LEU A 157 -13.39 1.86 22.32
CA LEU A 157 -13.20 0.82 23.29
C LEU A 157 -12.78 1.41 24.65
N ALA A 158 -12.14 2.58 24.73
CA ALA A 158 -11.81 3.26 25.97
C ALA A 158 -13.08 3.86 26.61
N GLY A 159 -13.59 3.29 27.70
CA GLY A 159 -14.88 3.63 28.30
C GLY A 159 -14.97 5.02 28.99
N GLY A 160 -14.64 6.11 28.29
CA GLY A 160 -14.76 7.52 28.71
C GLY A 160 -15.82 8.31 27.92
N PRO A 161 -16.15 9.56 28.31
CA PRO A 161 -17.41 10.19 27.93
C PRO A 161 -17.44 10.68 26.48
N ASP A 162 -18.40 10.10 25.75
CA ASP A 162 -19.07 10.55 24.53
C ASP A 162 -18.24 10.82 23.26
N PHE A 163 -17.67 9.75 22.72
CA PHE A 163 -17.18 9.62 21.34
C PHE A 163 -18.28 9.17 20.34
N LEU A 164 -19.45 8.77 20.85
CA LEU A 164 -20.56 8.16 20.10
C LEU A 164 -21.14 9.02 18.96
N PRO A 165 -21.26 10.36 19.06
CA PRO A 165 -21.79 11.18 17.97
C PRO A 165 -20.88 11.25 16.75
N ALA A 166 -19.56 11.42 16.96
CA ALA A 166 -18.55 11.45 15.90
C ALA A 166 -18.37 10.06 15.27
N ALA A 167 -18.37 9.00 16.09
CA ALA A 167 -18.34 7.61 15.63
C ALA A 167 -19.58 7.25 14.79
N LYS A 168 -20.79 7.69 15.19
CA LYS A 168 -22.04 7.39 14.47
C LYS A 168 -22.13 8.10 13.11
N ALA A 169 -21.62 9.32 13.00
CA ALA A 169 -21.50 10.02 11.73
C ALA A 169 -20.50 9.28 10.82
N TRP A 170 -19.32 8.96 11.35
CA TRP A 170 -18.27 8.26 10.61
C TRP A 170 -18.67 6.84 10.17
N VAL A 171 -19.36 6.04 11.00
CA VAL A 171 -19.84 4.69 10.63
C VAL A 171 -20.82 4.71 9.45
N ARG A 172 -21.66 5.75 9.31
CA ARG A 172 -22.57 5.87 8.15
C ARG A 172 -21.84 6.21 6.85
N ASP A 173 -20.76 6.98 6.97
CA ASP A 173 -20.04 7.53 5.82
C ASP A 173 -18.75 6.74 5.46
N ARG A 174 -18.27 5.86 6.35
CA ARG A 174 -17.00 5.10 6.23
C ARG A 174 -16.94 4.27 4.96
N GLU A 175 -17.99 3.51 4.65
CA GLU A 175 -18.04 2.70 3.43
C GLU A 175 -17.99 3.60 2.18
N THR A 176 -18.77 4.67 2.19
CA THR A 176 -18.88 5.63 1.08
C THR A 176 -17.56 6.36 0.82
N VAL A 177 -16.86 6.81 1.87
CA VAL A 177 -15.55 7.47 1.78
C VAL A 177 -14.46 6.49 1.31
N LEU A 178 -14.45 5.26 1.80
CA LEU A 178 -13.52 4.21 1.35
C LEU A 178 -13.75 3.87 -0.13
N LEU A 179 -15.01 3.72 -0.55
CA LEU A 179 -15.36 3.48 -1.95
C LEU A 179 -14.99 4.67 -2.84
N ALA A 180 -15.11 5.91 -2.34
CA ALA A 180 -14.70 7.09 -3.08
C ALA A 180 -13.17 7.15 -3.26
N ARG A 181 -12.39 6.81 -2.22
CA ARG A 181 -10.93 6.70 -2.28
C ARG A 181 -10.47 5.61 -3.23
N LEU A 182 -11.10 4.43 -3.16
CA LEU A 182 -10.85 3.35 -4.09
C LEU A 182 -11.17 3.78 -5.53
N SER A 183 -12.28 4.49 -5.73
CA SER A 183 -12.66 5.01 -7.04
C SER A 183 -11.63 6.01 -7.57
N LEU A 184 -11.06 6.89 -6.73
CA LEU A 184 -9.94 7.75 -7.12
C LEU A 184 -8.68 6.94 -7.44
N ALA A 185 -8.33 5.93 -6.66
CA ALA A 185 -7.18 5.07 -6.94
C ALA A 185 -7.32 4.30 -8.27
N GLN A 186 -8.56 3.94 -8.65
CA GLN A 186 -8.91 3.30 -9.92
C GLN A 186 -9.14 4.29 -11.08
N ASP A 187 -8.80 5.57 -10.88
CA ASP A 187 -8.98 6.64 -11.86
C ASP A 187 -10.43 6.82 -12.36
N CYS A 188 -11.38 6.62 -11.44
CA CYS A 188 -12.82 6.82 -11.64
C CYS A 188 -13.32 8.02 -10.81
N PRO A 189 -12.88 9.26 -11.09
CA PRO A 189 -13.16 10.42 -10.24
C PRO A 189 -14.63 10.86 -10.25
N ALA A 190 -15.38 10.62 -11.32
CA ALA A 190 -16.83 10.89 -11.36
C ALA A 190 -17.59 10.04 -10.35
N ARG A 191 -17.21 8.76 -10.23
CA ARG A 191 -17.80 7.83 -9.26
C ARG A 191 -17.42 8.23 -7.83
N ALA A 192 -16.17 8.64 -7.61
CA ALA A 192 -15.74 9.16 -6.33
C ALA A 192 -16.54 10.39 -5.90
N LEU A 193 -16.76 11.34 -6.82
CA LEU A 193 -17.53 12.55 -6.53
C LEU A 193 -18.99 12.24 -6.19
N ALA A 194 -19.63 11.33 -6.95
CA ALA A 194 -21.01 10.92 -6.70
C ALA A 194 -21.18 10.19 -5.35
N LEU A 195 -20.18 9.40 -4.94
CA LEU A 195 -20.19 8.76 -3.63
C LEU A 195 -20.09 9.80 -2.50
N LEU A 196 -19.32 10.88 -2.70
CA LEU A 196 -19.11 11.90 -1.67
C LEU A 196 -20.24 12.93 -1.57
N GLU A 197 -21.29 12.80 -2.37
CA GLU A 197 -22.42 13.74 -2.36
C GLU A 197 -23.19 13.62 -1.05
N GLY A 198 -23.30 14.74 -0.31
CA GLY A 198 -23.98 14.78 0.98
C GLY A 198 -23.17 14.25 2.17
N VAL A 199 -21.91 13.82 1.96
CA VAL A 199 -21.00 13.41 3.05
C VAL A 199 -20.31 14.65 3.64
N PRO A 200 -20.44 14.93 4.95
CA PRO A 200 -19.82 16.09 5.59
C PRO A 200 -18.30 15.95 5.68
N ASP A 201 -17.60 17.09 5.72
CA ASP A 201 -16.15 17.19 6.00
C ASP A 201 -15.23 16.40 5.03
N GLN A 202 -15.63 16.23 3.76
CA GLN A 202 -14.83 15.56 2.72
C GLN A 202 -14.27 16.51 1.64
N SER A 203 -14.07 17.78 1.97
CA SER A 203 -13.66 18.85 1.04
C SER A 203 -12.37 18.51 0.26
N LEU A 204 -11.39 17.87 0.92
CA LEU A 204 -10.15 17.44 0.27
C LEU A 204 -10.40 16.37 -0.80
N LEU A 205 -11.21 15.36 -0.48
CA LEU A 205 -11.45 14.21 -1.34
C LEU A 205 -12.36 14.56 -2.52
N GLN A 206 -13.37 15.41 -2.28
CA GLN A 206 -14.19 16.02 -3.33
C GLN A 206 -13.34 16.92 -4.24
N GLY A 207 -12.45 17.74 -3.66
CA GLY A 207 -11.50 18.57 -4.41
C GLY A 207 -10.56 17.76 -5.32
N GLN A 208 -10.03 16.63 -4.82
CA GLN A 208 -9.21 15.71 -5.63
C GLN A 208 -9.99 15.09 -6.79
N ALA A 209 -11.25 14.69 -6.56
CA ALA A 209 -12.11 14.17 -7.61
C ALA A 209 -12.40 15.21 -8.69
N LEU A 210 -12.74 16.45 -8.29
CA LEU A 210 -12.96 17.56 -9.21
C LEU A 210 -11.72 17.92 -10.01
N TYR A 211 -10.55 17.93 -9.38
CA TYR A 211 -9.27 18.15 -10.06
C TYR A 211 -9.04 17.12 -11.18
N ARG A 212 -9.22 15.82 -10.89
CA ARG A 212 -9.08 14.76 -11.90
C ARG A 212 -10.14 14.79 -12.99
N LEU A 213 -11.31 15.39 -12.73
CA LEU A 213 -12.34 15.65 -13.73
C LEU A 213 -12.05 16.90 -14.59
N GLY A 214 -10.98 17.64 -14.32
CA GLY A 214 -10.68 18.91 -14.98
C GLY A 214 -11.55 20.08 -14.51
N ARG A 215 -12.31 19.91 -13.43
CA ARG A 215 -13.18 20.95 -12.85
C ARG A 215 -12.38 21.80 -11.85
N TYR A 216 -11.36 22.47 -12.35
CA TYR A 216 -10.32 23.13 -11.53
C TYR A 216 -10.86 24.26 -10.64
N GLN A 217 -11.83 25.04 -11.12
CA GLN A 217 -12.41 26.14 -10.32
C GLN A 217 -13.16 25.61 -9.09
N GLU A 218 -13.96 24.56 -9.25
CA GLU A 218 -14.70 23.94 -8.15
C GLU A 218 -13.76 23.19 -7.20
N ALA A 219 -12.70 22.57 -7.75
CA ALA A 219 -11.65 21.97 -6.93
C ALA A 219 -10.97 23.00 -6.02
N LEU A 220 -10.67 24.22 -6.52
CA LEU A 220 -10.05 25.28 -5.74
C LEU A 220 -10.89 25.69 -4.53
N GLU A 221 -12.21 25.80 -4.68
CA GLU A 221 -13.11 26.17 -3.58
C GLU A 221 -13.03 25.15 -2.44
N LEU A 222 -13.17 23.86 -2.77
CA LEU A 222 -13.15 22.79 -1.76
C LEU A 222 -11.75 22.58 -1.16
N LEU A 223 -10.69 22.70 -1.97
CA LEU A 223 -9.32 22.56 -1.49
C LEU A 223 -8.89 23.72 -0.57
N ARG A 224 -9.40 24.94 -0.78
CA ARG A 224 -9.19 26.07 0.15
C ARG A 224 -9.91 25.85 1.47
N CYS A 225 -11.12 25.29 1.45
CA CYS A 225 -11.80 24.87 2.67
C CYS A 225 -10.99 23.80 3.43
N ALA A 226 -10.40 22.84 2.71
CA ALA A 226 -9.51 21.84 3.29
C ALA A 226 -8.21 22.45 3.86
N GLU A 227 -7.62 23.44 3.17
CA GLU A 227 -6.42 24.15 3.65
C GLU A 227 -6.66 24.83 5.00
N VAL A 228 -7.82 25.45 5.22
CA VAL A 228 -8.16 26.13 6.48
C VAL A 228 -8.26 25.15 7.65
N GLN A 229 -8.65 23.90 7.38
CA GLN A 229 -8.82 22.85 8.39
C GLN A 229 -7.56 22.00 8.60
N ALA A 230 -6.55 22.13 7.74
CA ALA A 230 -5.37 21.29 7.75
C ALA A 230 -4.36 21.67 8.84
N THR A 231 -3.74 20.66 9.43
CA THR A 231 -2.58 20.87 10.30
C THR A 231 -1.33 21.22 9.47
N PRO A 232 -0.25 21.77 10.07
CA PRO A 232 0.98 22.12 9.35
C PRO A 232 1.63 20.94 8.61
N GLU A 233 1.41 19.71 9.08
CA GLU A 233 1.92 18.48 8.46
C GLU A 233 1.06 18.03 7.26
N GLU A 234 -0.24 18.34 7.26
CA GLU A 234 -1.19 17.99 6.20
C GLU A 234 -1.28 19.04 5.09
N ALA A 235 -0.81 20.27 5.34
CA ALA A 235 -0.91 21.39 4.40
C ALA A 235 -0.08 21.24 3.10
N PRO A 236 1.16 20.70 3.09
CA PRO A 236 1.97 20.60 1.88
C PRO A 236 1.31 19.86 0.68
N PRO A 237 0.70 18.66 0.83
CA PRO A 237 0.02 18.00 -0.29
C PRO A 237 -1.20 18.78 -0.79
N ILE A 238 -1.89 19.52 0.09
CA ILE A 238 -3.01 20.38 -0.29
C ILE A 238 -2.51 21.57 -1.13
N TRP A 239 -1.37 22.17 -0.74
CA TRP A 239 -0.75 23.25 -1.53
C TRP A 239 -0.28 22.79 -2.90
N GLN A 240 0.21 21.56 -3.05
CA GLN A 240 0.55 21.00 -4.36
C GLN A 240 -0.68 20.89 -5.27
N LEU A 241 -1.81 20.43 -4.72
CA LEU A 241 -3.07 20.35 -5.47
C LEU A 241 -3.63 21.73 -5.81
N LEU A 242 -3.55 22.69 -4.88
CA LEU A 242 -3.97 24.07 -5.09
C LEU A 242 -3.12 24.78 -6.16
N GLU A 243 -1.79 24.59 -6.12
CA GLU A 243 -0.89 25.07 -7.16
C GLU A 243 -1.25 24.51 -8.53
N ALA A 244 -1.43 23.19 -8.62
CA ALA A 244 -1.81 22.53 -9.86
C ALA A 244 -3.16 23.02 -10.39
N CYS A 245 -4.16 23.18 -9.52
CA CYS A 245 -5.46 23.73 -9.92
C CYS A 245 -5.35 25.18 -10.40
N CYS A 246 -4.57 26.03 -9.72
CA CYS A 246 -4.31 27.41 -10.14
C CYS A 246 -3.61 27.45 -11.51
N ARG A 247 -2.61 26.60 -11.74
CA ARG A 247 -1.87 26.52 -13.00
C ARG A 247 -2.77 26.09 -14.16
N GLU A 248 -3.59 25.06 -13.97
CA GLU A 248 -4.50 24.54 -15.00
C GLU A 248 -5.71 25.45 -15.26
N SER A 249 -6.10 26.29 -14.29
CA SER A 249 -7.16 27.29 -14.44
C SER A 249 -6.69 28.66 -14.97
N GLY A 250 -5.37 28.85 -15.16
CA GLY A 250 -4.78 30.11 -15.64
C GLY A 250 -4.55 31.16 -14.55
N ASP A 251 -4.72 30.83 -13.27
CA ASP A 251 -4.36 31.67 -12.12
C ASP A 251 -2.87 31.51 -11.77
N TYR A 252 -2.01 32.08 -12.60
CA TYR A 252 -0.56 32.00 -12.40
C TYR A 252 -0.07 32.67 -11.12
N ARG A 253 -0.82 33.65 -10.61
CA ARG A 253 -0.50 34.33 -9.35
C ARG A 253 -0.72 33.38 -8.17
N GLY A 254 -1.89 32.74 -8.10
CA GLY A 254 -2.18 31.74 -7.08
C GLY A 254 -1.22 30.55 -7.14
N ALA A 255 -0.88 30.08 -8.35
CA ALA A 255 0.10 29.00 -8.52
C ALA A 255 1.47 29.38 -7.94
N TYR A 256 1.95 30.60 -8.19
CA TYR A 256 3.20 31.08 -7.61
C TYR A 256 3.14 31.18 -6.08
N GLU A 257 2.03 31.66 -5.52
CA GLU A 257 1.85 31.79 -4.07
C GLU A 257 1.91 30.42 -3.37
N TYR A 258 1.22 29.40 -3.90
CA TYR A 258 1.29 28.04 -3.34
C TYR A 258 2.64 27.35 -3.59
N ALA A 259 3.27 27.58 -4.75
CA ALA A 259 4.62 27.10 -5.02
C ALA A 259 5.66 27.70 -4.05
N ALA A 260 5.46 28.95 -3.61
CA ALA A 260 6.32 29.58 -2.62
C ALA A 260 6.15 28.97 -1.22
N LYS A 261 4.93 28.59 -0.82
CA LYS A 261 4.67 27.88 0.45
C LYS A 261 5.35 26.49 0.51
N LEU A 262 5.54 25.86 -0.65
CA LEU A 262 6.19 24.55 -0.77
C LEU A 262 7.72 24.60 -0.71
N ARG A 263 8.33 25.78 -0.84
CA ARG A 263 9.80 25.90 -0.74
C ARG A 263 10.24 25.79 0.72
N PRO A 264 11.32 25.05 1.02
CA PRO A 264 11.92 25.13 2.34
C PRO A 264 12.33 26.59 2.63
N PRO A 265 12.30 27.03 3.89
CA PRO A 265 12.75 28.38 4.22
C PRO A 265 14.17 28.56 3.70
N ALA A 266 14.42 29.66 3.00
CA ALA A 266 15.76 30.01 2.58
C ALA A 266 16.64 30.07 3.84
N GLY A 267 17.56 29.11 3.97
CA GLY A 267 18.49 29.06 5.08
C GLY A 267 19.35 30.33 5.10
N PRO A 268 19.77 30.80 6.29
CA PRO A 268 20.70 31.92 6.41
C PRO A 268 22.06 31.64 5.76
#